data_AF-A0A7C9A3Z1-F1
#
_entry.id   AF-A0A7C9A3Z1-F1
#
_cell.length_a   1.000
_cell.length_b   1.000
_cell.length_c   1.000
_cell.angle_alpha   90.00
_cell.angle_beta   90.00
_cell.angle_gamma   90.00
#
_symmetry.space_group_name_H-M   'P 1'
#
loop_
_entity.id
_entity.type
_entity.pdbx_description
1 polymer ?
#
loop_
_entity_poly.entity_id
_entity_poly.type
_entity_poly.pdbx_seq_one_letter_code
_entity_poly.pdbx_strand_id
1 'polypeptide(L)'
;SKPDSFQSDGDNIRYVATELTPDLVANVVGVKFYLHKFPLLSKSARLQKLVAMAIQENRDEIYIDDIPGGPAAFEICAKYCYGMTVTLNAYNVVAARCAAEHLEMYDTVEKGNLIYK
;
A
#
# COMPACT_ATOMS: atom_id res chain seq x y z
N SER A 1 2.43 17.37 9.83
CA SER A 1 1.47 16.47 10.51
C SER A 1 1.49 15.15 9.78
N LYS A 2 1.60 13.99 10.46
CA LYS A 2 1.35 12.73 9.75
C LYS A 2 -0.16 12.67 9.46
N PRO A 3 -0.59 12.30 8.25
CA PRO A 3 -1.99 12.06 7.97
C PRO A 3 -2.43 10.85 8.82
N ASP A 4 -3.59 10.96 9.48
CA ASP A 4 -4.08 9.90 10.37
C ASP A 4 -5.00 8.89 9.67
N SER A 5 -5.39 9.17 8.41
CA SER A 5 -6.28 8.32 7.63
C SER A 5 -6.16 8.57 6.12
N PHE A 6 -6.62 7.59 5.34
CA PHE A 6 -6.90 7.76 3.93
C PHE A 6 -8.27 8.43 3.74
N GLN A 7 -8.34 9.32 2.77
CA GLN A 7 -9.57 9.92 2.29
C GLN A 7 -10.09 9.12 1.08
N SER A 8 -11.40 9.21 0.84
CA SER A 8 -12.07 8.58 -0.29
C SER A 8 -12.77 9.63 -1.13
N ASP A 9 -12.61 9.54 -2.44
CA ASP A 9 -13.42 10.30 -3.41
C ASP A 9 -14.26 9.29 -4.22
N GLY A 10 -15.54 9.21 -3.88
CA GLY A 10 -16.42 8.13 -4.34
C GLY A 10 -15.92 6.73 -3.97
N ASP A 11 -16.37 5.73 -4.73
CA ASP A 11 -16.12 4.32 -4.40
C ASP A 11 -14.73 3.84 -4.80
N ASN A 12 -14.12 4.47 -5.81
CA ASN A 12 -12.95 3.93 -6.51
C ASN A 12 -11.66 4.74 -6.33
N ILE A 13 -11.67 5.84 -5.58
CA ILE A 13 -10.46 6.64 -5.32
C ILE A 13 -10.16 6.67 -3.82
N ARG A 14 -8.89 6.42 -3.50
CA ARG A 14 -8.31 6.52 -2.16
C ARG A 14 -7.07 7.39 -2.23
N TYR A 15 -6.88 8.29 -1.28
CA TYR A 15 -5.71 9.17 -1.26
C TYR A 15 -5.33 9.57 0.16
N VAL A 16 -4.12 10.07 0.33
CA VAL A 16 -3.66 10.62 1.60
C VAL A 16 -3.71 12.15 1.52
N ALA A 17 -4.54 12.79 2.35
CA ALA A 17 -4.64 14.24 2.37
C ALA A 17 -3.39 14.87 3.00
N THR A 18 -2.46 15.29 2.14
CA THR A 18 -1.25 16.02 2.52
C THR A 18 -1.06 17.21 1.58
N GLU A 19 -0.14 18.11 1.92
CA GLU A 19 0.29 19.20 1.04
C GLU A 19 1.24 18.72 -0.08
N LEU A 20 1.69 17.47 -0.02
CA LEU A 20 2.56 16.88 -1.02
C LEU A 20 1.74 16.34 -2.18
N THR A 21 2.27 16.50 -3.39
CA THR A 21 1.66 15.89 -4.57
C THR A 21 1.95 14.38 -4.58
N PRO A 22 0.95 13.51 -4.76
CA PRO A 22 1.17 12.08 -4.95
C PRO A 22 2.11 11.81 -6.13
N ASP A 23 3.09 10.93 -5.93
CA ASP A 23 4.09 10.55 -6.96
C ASP A 23 3.99 9.06 -7.33
N LEU A 24 2.94 8.37 -6.87
CA LEU A 24 2.60 6.99 -7.19
C LEU A 24 1.08 6.82 -7.29
N VAL A 25 0.62 6.21 -8.38
CA VAL A 25 -0.76 5.71 -8.51
C VAL A 25 -0.72 4.18 -8.55
N ALA A 26 -1.41 3.55 -7.59
CA ALA A 26 -1.59 2.09 -7.57
C ALA A 26 -3.04 1.74 -7.88
N ASN A 27 -3.26 1.00 -8.96
CA ASN A 27 -4.55 0.43 -9.30
C ASN A 27 -4.65 -0.97 -8.66
N VAL A 28 -5.55 -1.12 -7.71
CA VAL A 28 -5.76 -2.35 -6.95
C VAL A 28 -7.17 -2.82 -7.20
N VAL A 29 -7.34 -3.85 -8.03
CA VAL A 29 -8.65 -4.43 -8.37
C VAL A 29 -9.69 -3.37 -8.78
N GLY A 30 -9.26 -2.37 -9.58
CA GLY A 30 -10.12 -1.28 -10.06
C GLY A 30 -10.23 -0.06 -9.13
N VAL A 31 -9.69 -0.11 -7.91
CA VAL A 31 -9.61 1.03 -6.99
C VAL A 31 -8.26 1.72 -7.14
N LYS A 32 -8.27 3.03 -7.41
CA LYS A 32 -7.05 3.84 -7.52
C LYS A 32 -6.63 4.42 -6.17
N PHE A 33 -5.38 4.15 -5.81
CA PHE A 33 -4.73 4.74 -4.65
C PHE A 33 -3.70 5.77 -5.10
N TYR A 34 -3.91 7.03 -4.72
CA TYR A 34 -2.96 8.13 -4.93
C TYR A 34 -2.04 8.22 -3.70
N LEU A 35 -0.79 7.82 -3.90
CA LEU A 35 0.18 7.50 -2.87
C LEU A 35 1.50 8.27 -3.07
N HIS A 36 2.41 8.04 -2.14
CA HIS A 36 3.76 8.58 -2.12
C HIS A 36 4.75 7.42 -2.14
N LYS A 37 5.79 7.45 -2.96
CA LYS A 37 6.75 6.35 -3.11
C LYS A 37 7.49 6.08 -1.81
N PHE A 38 8.04 7.10 -1.16
CA PHE A 38 8.95 6.91 -0.03
C PHE A 38 8.36 6.07 1.14
N PRO A 39 7.15 6.35 1.67
CA PRO A 39 6.59 5.55 2.76
C PRO A 39 6.33 4.09 2.36
N LEU A 40 5.98 3.84 1.10
CA LEU A 40 5.59 2.52 0.59
C LEU A 40 6.83 1.69 0.23
N LEU A 41 7.76 2.29 -0.51
CA LEU A 41 8.96 1.60 -1.01
C LEU A 41 9.93 1.28 0.13
N SER A 42 9.95 2.05 1.21
CA SER A 42 10.77 1.72 2.39
C SER A 42 10.32 0.44 3.11
N LYS A 43 9.09 -0.06 2.86
CA LYS A 43 8.50 -1.16 3.63
C LYS A 43 8.01 -2.33 2.80
N SER A 44 8.04 -2.24 1.46
CA SER A 44 7.55 -3.30 0.57
C SER A 44 8.49 -3.54 -0.61
N ALA A 45 9.13 -4.71 -0.63
CA ALA A 45 10.00 -5.10 -1.73
C ALA A 45 9.21 -5.35 -3.03
N ARG A 46 7.97 -5.85 -2.96
CA ARG A 46 7.14 -6.02 -4.16
C ARG A 46 6.76 -4.68 -4.78
N LEU A 47 6.41 -3.67 -3.99
CA LEU A 47 6.11 -2.34 -4.51
C LEU A 47 7.35 -1.70 -5.17
N GLN A 48 8.56 -1.92 -4.62
CA GLN A 48 9.79 -1.48 -5.28
C GLN A 48 9.92 -2.09 -6.68
N LYS A 49 9.72 -3.40 -6.81
CA LYS A 49 9.77 -4.12 -8.10
C LYS A 49 8.71 -3.61 -9.08
N LEU A 50 7.46 -3.46 -8.63
CA LEU A 50 6.36 -2.99 -9.47
C LEU A 50 6.58 -1.57 -9.99
N VAL A 51 7.07 -0.66 -9.14
CA VAL A 51 7.42 0.71 -9.55
C VAL A 51 8.58 0.69 -10.55
N ALA A 52 9.62 -0.12 -10.32
CA ALA A 52 10.73 -0.24 -11.26
C ALA A 52 10.28 -0.77 -12.63
N MET A 53 9.39 -1.77 -12.66
CA MET A 53 8.81 -2.30 -13.89
C MET A 53 7.94 -1.26 -14.61
N ALA A 54 7.09 -0.52 -13.90
CA ALA A 54 6.29 0.54 -14.49
C ALA A 54 7.16 1.64 -15.14
N ILE A 55 8.27 2.02 -14.49
CA ILE A 55 9.24 2.97 -15.07
C ILE A 55 9.86 2.41 -16.35
N GLN A 56 10.29 1.14 -16.36
CA GLN A 56 10.86 0.51 -17.55
C GLN A 56 9.87 0.43 -18.72
N GLU A 57 8.59 0.21 -18.41
CA GLU A 57 7.50 0.12 -19.39
C GLU A 57 6.87 1.49 -19.71
N ASN A 58 7.42 2.58 -19.19
CA ASN A 58 6.92 3.95 -19.35
C ASN A 58 5.42 4.08 -19.01
N ARG A 59 5.00 3.45 -17.92
CA ARG A 59 3.66 3.52 -17.34
C ARG A 59 3.61 4.49 -16.17
N ASP A 60 2.51 5.21 -16.06
CA ASP A 60 2.25 6.15 -14.96
C ASP A 60 1.68 5.46 -13.70
N GLU A 61 1.18 4.23 -13.83
CA GLU A 61 0.49 3.49 -12.76
C GLU A 61 1.08 2.08 -12.58
N ILE A 62 1.01 1.56 -11.34
CA ILE A 62 1.24 0.15 -11.04
C ILE A 62 -0.10 -0.58 -10.87
N TYR A 63 -0.14 -1.86 -11.24
CA TYR A 63 -1.34 -2.71 -11.17
C TYR A 63 -1.15 -3.86 -10.20
N ILE A 64 -2.14 -4.11 -9.35
CA ILE A 64 -2.16 -5.18 -8.34
C ILE A 64 -3.55 -5.83 -8.34
N ASP A 65 -3.77 -6.74 -9.28
CA ASP A 65 -5.09 -7.35 -9.51
C ASP A 65 -5.34 -8.60 -8.64
N ASP A 66 -4.28 -9.18 -8.08
CA ASP A 66 -4.28 -10.47 -7.39
C ASP A 66 -4.06 -10.36 -5.88
N ILE A 67 -4.31 -9.19 -5.28
CA ILE A 67 -4.05 -9.00 -3.85
C ILE A 67 -5.06 -9.75 -2.97
N PRO A 68 -4.58 -10.60 -2.02
CA PRO A 68 -5.46 -11.25 -1.06
C PRO A 68 -6.23 -10.24 -0.21
N GLY A 69 -7.53 -10.44 -0.05
CA GLY A 69 -8.38 -9.52 0.72
C GLY A 69 -8.72 -8.20 0.02
N GLY A 70 -8.25 -8.01 -1.23
CA GLY A 70 -8.64 -6.90 -2.09
C GLY A 70 -8.15 -5.52 -1.62
N PRO A 71 -8.77 -4.44 -2.14
CA PRO A 71 -8.35 -3.06 -1.89
C PRO A 71 -8.33 -2.67 -0.40
N ALA A 72 -9.26 -3.21 0.40
CA ALA A 72 -9.32 -2.93 1.83
C ALA A 72 -8.10 -3.47 2.59
N ALA A 73 -7.60 -4.66 2.21
CA ALA A 73 -6.39 -5.23 2.80
C ALA A 73 -5.14 -4.44 2.33
N PHE A 74 -5.09 -4.03 1.06
CA PHE A 74 -4.04 -3.14 0.56
C PHE A 74 -3.99 -1.83 1.36
N GLU A 75 -5.15 -1.22 1.62
CA GLU A 75 -5.23 0.05 2.37
C GLU A 75 -4.66 -0.09 3.78
N ILE A 76 -4.87 -1.21 4.46
CA ILE A 76 -4.25 -1.48 5.78
C ILE A 76 -2.73 -1.52 5.67
N CYS A 77 -2.19 -2.25 4.68
CA CYS A 77 -0.75 -2.30 4.43
C CYS A 77 -0.18 -0.91 4.10
N ALA A 78 -0.86 -0.14 3.24
CA ALA A 78 -0.46 1.21 2.90
C ALA A 78 -0.48 2.14 4.12
N LYS A 79 -1.52 2.10 4.96
CA LYS A 79 -1.60 2.85 6.23
C LYS A 79 -0.42 2.55 7.15
N TYR A 80 -0.08 1.27 7.30
CA TYR A 80 1.11 0.86 8.05
C TYR A 80 2.39 1.47 7.44
N CYS A 81 2.51 1.50 6.11
CA CYS A 81 3.63 2.12 5.42
C CYS A 81 3.80 3.62 5.73
N TYR A 82 2.70 4.35 5.84
CA TYR A 82 2.70 5.76 6.28
C TYR A 82 2.99 5.95 7.79
N GLY A 83 3.10 4.86 8.56
CA GLY A 83 3.18 4.91 10.01
C GLY A 83 1.89 5.38 10.66
N MET A 84 0.75 5.19 10.01
CA MET A 84 -0.57 5.39 10.59
C MET A 84 -0.91 4.23 11.53
N THR A 85 -1.72 4.50 12.55
CA THR A 85 -2.27 3.45 13.40
C THR A 85 -3.23 2.58 12.59
N VAL A 86 -2.99 1.27 12.58
CA VAL A 86 -3.88 0.28 11.95
C VAL A 86 -4.55 -0.57 13.02
N THR A 87 -5.87 -0.69 12.97
CA THR A 87 -6.62 -1.55 13.89
C THR A 87 -6.86 -2.91 13.24
N LEU A 88 -6.16 -3.92 13.75
CA LEU A 88 -6.39 -5.31 13.37
C LEU A 88 -7.41 -5.95 14.31
N ASN A 89 -8.36 -6.69 13.74
CA ASN A 89 -9.39 -7.44 14.46
C ASN A 89 -9.65 -8.78 13.75
N ALA A 90 -10.53 -9.60 14.33
CA ALA A 90 -10.83 -10.94 13.81
C ALA A 90 -11.34 -10.95 12.36
N TYR A 91 -11.89 -9.85 11.85
CA TYR A 91 -12.44 -9.74 10.50
C TYR A 91 -11.41 -9.36 9.45
N ASN A 92 -10.34 -8.65 9.82
CA ASN A 92 -9.36 -8.13 8.85
C ASN A 92 -7.94 -8.67 9.03
N VAL A 93 -7.61 -9.29 10.18
CA VAL A 93 -6.22 -9.68 10.51
C VAL A 93 -5.65 -10.69 9.50
N VAL A 94 -6.45 -11.66 9.06
CA VAL A 94 -6.01 -12.67 8.08
C VAL A 94 -5.76 -12.03 6.72
N ALA A 95 -6.71 -11.21 6.25
CA ALA A 95 -6.59 -10.51 4.98
C ALA A 95 -5.38 -9.56 4.96
N ALA A 96 -5.19 -8.78 6.02
CA ALA A 96 -4.05 -7.88 6.16
C ALA A 96 -2.72 -8.63 6.18
N ARG A 97 -2.63 -9.76 6.90
CA ARG A 97 -1.43 -10.61 6.89
C ARG A 97 -1.14 -11.17 5.50
N CYS A 98 -2.14 -11.70 4.81
CA CYS A 98 -1.97 -12.25 3.47
C CYS A 98 -1.57 -11.16 2.45
N ALA A 99 -2.16 -9.97 2.52
CA ALA A 99 -1.77 -8.83 1.70
C ALA A 99 -0.33 -8.38 2.00
N ALA A 100 0.07 -8.28 3.27
CA ALA A 100 1.43 -7.89 3.66
C ALA A 100 2.49 -8.91 3.19
N GLU A 101 2.18 -10.21 3.28
CA GLU A 101 3.01 -11.29 2.73
C GLU A 101 3.12 -11.16 1.21
N HIS A 102 1.99 -10.95 0.53
CA HIS A 102 1.94 -10.75 -0.91
C HIS A 102 2.75 -9.54 -1.36
N LEU A 103 2.70 -8.44 -0.60
CA LEU A 103 3.46 -7.21 -0.82
C LEU A 103 4.93 -7.32 -0.36
N GLU A 104 5.38 -8.48 0.11
CA GLU A 104 6.74 -8.72 0.59
C GLU A 104 7.17 -7.72 1.68
N MET A 105 6.27 -7.44 2.63
CA MET A 105 6.51 -6.55 3.78
C MET A 105 7.19 -7.29 4.93
N TYR A 106 8.42 -7.73 4.69
CA TYR A 106 9.20 -8.54 5.63
C TYR A 106 10.08 -7.70 6.57
N ASP A 107 10.39 -8.23 7.75
CA ASP A 107 11.32 -7.63 8.73
C ASP A 107 12.73 -7.38 8.15
N THR A 108 13.12 -8.16 7.13
CA THR A 108 14.39 -7.99 6.39
C THR A 108 14.38 -6.78 5.45
N VAL A 109 13.20 -6.23 5.12
CA VAL A 109 13.06 -4.99 4.34
C VAL A 109 13.10 -3.77 5.28
N GLU A 110 12.36 -3.84 6.39
CA GLU A 110 12.33 -2.80 7.42
C GLU A 110 12.07 -3.44 8.77
N LYS A 111 12.89 -3.11 9.78
CA LYS A 111 12.73 -3.70 11.11
C LYS A 111 11.36 -3.36 11.72
N GLY A 112 10.66 -4.36 12.23
CA GLY A 112 9.32 -4.29 12.77
C GLY A 112 8.19 -4.36 11.72
N ASN A 113 8.49 -4.81 10.49
CA ASN A 113 7.48 -4.93 9.43
C ASN A 113 6.34 -5.89 9.77
N LEU A 114 5.28 -5.87 8.95
CA LEU A 114 4.06 -6.65 9.19
C LEU A 114 4.27 -8.17 9.16
N ILE A 115 5.29 -8.66 8.45
CA ILE A 115 5.60 -10.09 8.36
C ILE A 115 6.97 -10.36 8.96
N TYR A 116 6.97 -11.11 10.06
CA TYR A 116 8.18 -11.67 10.64
C TYR A 116 8.58 -12.93 9.85
N LYS A 117 9.78 -12.92 9.28
CA LYS A 117 10.43 -14.05 8.62
C LYS A 117 11.88 -14.12 9.05
#